data_AF-A0A9D6T7V2-F1
#
_entry.id   AF-A0A9D6T7V2-F1
#
_cell.length_a   1.000
_cell.length_b   1.000
_cell.length_c   1.000
_cell.angle_alpha   90.00
_cell.angle_beta   90.00
_cell.angle_gamma   90.00
#
_symmetry.space_group_name_H-M   'P 1'
#
loop_
_entity.id
_entity.type
_entity.pdbx_description
1 polymer ?
#
loop_
_entity_poly.entity_id
_entity_poly.type
_entity_poly.pdbx_seq_one_letter_code
_entity_poly.pdbx_strand_id
1 'polypeptide(L)'
;MSKPRRFTEDELRARLRVVCICKGIKLAKISDAIGAGARTVAEVNRATGSGDGGCGATRCTPVILEMLRHGGRPPAKLPALAAAEHDEDYWFPPLARKTEHK
;
A
#
# COMPACT_ATOMS: atom_id res chain seq x y z
N MET A 1 -15.90 -23.59 -2.70
CA MET A 1 -14.86 -22.55 -2.85
C MET A 1 -15.55 -21.23 -3.15
N SER A 2 -15.48 -20.23 -2.27
CA SER A 2 -16.11 -18.92 -2.51
C SER A 2 -15.50 -18.25 -3.74
N LYS A 3 -16.36 -17.73 -4.60
CA LYS A 3 -15.99 -17.03 -5.84
C LYS A 3 -14.98 -15.91 -5.51
N PRO A 4 -13.86 -15.78 -6.25
CA PRO A 4 -12.89 -14.72 -5.97
C PRO A 4 -13.55 -13.36 -6.12
N ARG A 5 -13.27 -12.44 -5.18
CA ARG A 5 -13.77 -11.06 -5.26
C ARG A 5 -13.14 -10.37 -6.48
N ARG A 6 -13.96 -9.65 -7.25
CA ARG A 6 -13.48 -8.78 -8.33
C ARG A 6 -12.99 -7.47 -7.72
N PHE A 7 -11.75 -7.08 -8.03
CA PHE A 7 -11.16 -5.79 -7.64
C PHE A 7 -11.07 -4.87 -8.85
N THR A 8 -11.12 -3.56 -8.61
CA THR A 8 -10.79 -2.52 -9.60
C THR A 8 -9.27 -2.31 -9.70
N GLU A 9 -8.80 -1.69 -10.78
CA GLU A 9 -7.38 -1.38 -10.99
C GLU A 9 -6.81 -0.52 -9.83
N ASP A 10 -7.57 0.48 -9.39
CA ASP A 10 -7.18 1.34 -8.27
C ASP A 10 -7.10 0.58 -6.95
N GLU A 11 -8.01 -0.36 -6.70
CA GLU A 11 -7.94 -1.23 -5.52
C GLU A 11 -6.71 -2.13 -5.55
N LEU A 12 -6.35 -2.67 -6.72
CA LEU A 12 -5.16 -3.48 -6.89
C LEU A 12 -3.89 -2.66 -6.61
N ARG A 13 -3.79 -1.45 -7.16
CA ARG A 13 -2.69 -0.52 -6.85
C ARG A 13 -2.65 -0.18 -5.37
N ALA A 14 -3.81 0.10 -4.77
CA ALA A 14 -3.90 0.46 -3.37
C ALA A 14 -3.38 -0.65 -2.44
N ARG A 15 -3.67 -1.92 -2.76
CA ARG A 15 -3.24 -3.10 -1.99
C ARG A 15 -1.72 -3.23 -1.87
N LEU A 16 -0.96 -2.73 -2.85
CA LEU A 16 0.50 -2.80 -2.85
C LEU A 16 1.16 -1.76 -1.93
N ARG A 17 0.44 -0.71 -1.53
CA ARG A 17 0.99 0.38 -0.71
C ARG A 17 1.34 -0.08 0.69
N VAL A 18 2.45 0.44 1.21
CA VAL A 18 2.89 0.19 2.58
C VAL A 18 2.12 1.10 3.54
N VAL A 19 1.54 0.50 4.58
CA VAL A 19 0.82 1.22 5.64
C VAL A 19 1.65 1.26 6.92
N CYS A 20 2.20 0.12 7.34
CA CYS A 20 3.12 0.10 8.48
C CYS A 20 4.54 0.33 7.98
N ILE A 21 4.97 1.58 7.93
CA ILE A 21 6.27 1.98 7.38
C ILE A 21 7.44 1.31 8.13
N CYS A 22 7.36 1.20 9.46
CA CYS A 22 8.43 0.60 10.27
C CYS A 22 8.57 -0.92 10.10
N LYS A 23 7.53 -1.61 9.62
CA LYS A 23 7.53 -3.07 9.42
C LYS A 23 7.28 -3.49 7.96
N GLY A 24 7.18 -2.55 7.03
CA GLY A 24 6.89 -2.84 5.63
C GLY A 24 5.54 -3.52 5.37
N ILE A 25 4.55 -3.37 6.26
CA ILE A 25 3.26 -4.09 6.11
C ILE A 25 2.39 -3.39 5.07
N LYS A 26 1.99 -4.13 4.04
CA LYS A 26 1.16 -3.66 2.94
C LYS A 26 -0.33 -3.58 3.33
N LEU A 27 -1.06 -2.69 2.65
CA LEU A 27 -2.50 -2.51 2.79
C LEU A 27 -3.28 -3.82 2.52
N ALA A 28 -2.81 -4.65 1.57
CA ALA A 28 -3.39 -5.96 1.29
C ALA A 28 -3.54 -6.81 2.55
N LYS A 29 -2.50 -6.91 3.37
CA LYS A 29 -2.49 -7.76 4.57
C LYS A 29 -3.51 -7.28 5.61
N ILE A 30 -3.68 -5.96 5.73
CA ILE A 30 -4.70 -5.34 6.60
C ILE A 30 -6.11 -5.59 6.04
N SER A 31 -6.30 -5.43 4.73
CA SER A 31 -7.56 -5.74 4.05
C SER A 31 -7.97 -7.20 4.26
N ASP A 32 -7.01 -8.13 4.15
CA ASP A 32 -7.24 -9.55 4.34
C ASP A 32 -7.57 -9.88 5.82
N ALA A 33 -6.90 -9.24 6.79
CA ALA A 33 -7.22 -9.40 8.21
C ALA A 33 -8.64 -8.92 8.55
N ILE A 34 -9.07 -7.78 8.00
CA ILE A 34 -10.44 -7.28 8.17
C ILE A 34 -11.44 -8.19 7.47
N GLY A 35 -11.10 -8.68 6.27
CA GLY A 35 -11.90 -9.66 5.53
C GLY A 35 -12.06 -11.00 6.24
N ALA A 36 -11.06 -11.40 7.04
CA ALA A 36 -11.09 -12.58 7.89
C ALA A 36 -11.90 -12.37 9.19
N GLY A 37 -12.35 -11.15 9.48
CA GLY A 37 -13.25 -10.85 10.59
C GLY A 37 -12.69 -9.92 11.66
N ALA A 38 -11.48 -9.37 11.50
CA ALA A 38 -10.97 -8.38 12.45
C ALA A 38 -11.84 -7.11 12.45
N ARG A 39 -12.34 -6.70 13.63
CA ARG A 39 -13.21 -5.52 13.81
C ARG A 39 -12.55 -4.40 14.61
N THR A 40 -11.44 -4.69 15.28
CA THR A 40 -10.72 -3.73 16.11
C THR A 40 -9.27 -3.54 15.64
N VAL A 41 -8.68 -2.39 15.97
CA VAL A 41 -7.26 -2.13 15.69
C VAL A 41 -6.36 -3.18 16.35
N ALA A 42 -6.69 -3.60 17.57
CA ALA A 42 -5.94 -4.62 18.29
C ALA A 42 -5.98 -5.99 17.58
N GLU A 43 -7.14 -6.39 17.04
CA GLU A 43 -7.25 -7.62 16.24
C GLU A 43 -6.48 -7.54 14.94
N VAL A 44 -6.58 -6.42 14.22
CA VAL A 44 -5.79 -6.19 13.00
C VAL A 44 -4.31 -6.23 13.30
N ASN A 45 -3.86 -5.58 14.37
CA ASN A 45 -2.47 -5.59 14.82
C ASN A 45 -1.98 -7.00 15.15
N ARG A 46 -2.77 -7.79 15.89
CA ARG A 46 -2.46 -9.19 16.18
C ARG A 46 -2.39 -10.06 14.92
N ALA A 47 -3.32 -9.89 13.98
CA ALA A 47 -3.37 -10.69 12.75
C ALA A 47 -2.24 -10.32 11.76
N THR A 48 -1.89 -9.04 11.67
CA THR A 48 -0.94 -8.55 10.67
C THR A 48 0.49 -8.38 11.18
N GLY A 49 0.66 -8.27 12.50
CA GLY A 49 1.91 -7.90 13.16
C GLY A 49 2.21 -6.39 13.09
N SER A 50 1.18 -5.55 12.90
CA SER A 50 1.33 -4.09 12.94
C SER A 50 1.17 -3.54 14.37
N GLY A 51 1.66 -2.33 14.61
CA GLY A 51 1.38 -1.57 15.84
C GLY A 51 2.36 -1.78 17.00
N ASP A 52 3.21 -2.80 16.95
CA ASP A 52 4.23 -3.14 17.95
C ASP A 52 5.66 -2.74 17.55
N GLY A 53 5.83 -2.04 16.41
CA GLY A 53 7.13 -1.52 16.00
C GLY A 53 7.56 -0.28 16.78
N GLY A 54 8.79 0.19 16.58
CA GLY A 54 9.37 1.36 17.29
C GLY A 54 8.62 2.69 17.12
N CYS A 55 7.59 2.76 16.27
CA CYS A 55 6.71 3.91 16.15
C CYS A 55 5.44 3.84 17.04
N GLY A 56 5.25 2.76 17.81
CA GLY A 56 4.15 2.61 18.76
C GLY A 56 2.75 2.71 18.14
N ALA A 57 2.56 2.13 16.94
CA ALA A 57 1.32 2.20 16.17
C ALA A 57 0.86 3.59 15.70
N THR A 58 1.59 4.67 15.99
CA THR A 58 1.15 6.05 15.72
C THR A 58 0.81 6.32 14.25
N ARG A 59 1.56 5.70 13.33
CA ARG A 59 1.42 5.94 11.88
C ARG A 59 0.37 5.04 11.20
N CYS A 60 0.30 3.76 11.58
CA CYS A 60 -0.59 2.80 10.93
C CYS A 60 -2.01 2.78 11.52
N THR A 61 -2.17 3.11 12.81
CA THR A 61 -3.48 3.15 13.49
C THR A 61 -4.54 3.99 12.78
N PRO A 62 -4.28 5.27 12.37
CA PRO A 62 -5.32 6.07 11.72
C PRO A 62 -5.78 5.45 10.39
N VAL A 63 -4.86 4.83 9.64
CA VAL A 63 -5.19 4.15 8.38
C VAL A 63 -6.01 2.88 8.63
N ILE A 64 -5.64 2.09 9.63
CA ILE A 64 -6.38 0.88 10.02
C ILE A 64 -7.81 1.22 10.46
N LEU A 65 -7.97 2.29 11.26
CA LEU A 65 -9.29 2.77 11.68
C LEU A 65 -10.16 3.15 10.48
N GLU A 66 -9.59 3.86 9.51
CA GLU A 66 -10.30 4.20 8.28
C GLU A 66 -10.68 2.95 7.49
N MET A 67 -9.76 1.99 7.32
CA MET A 67 -10.09 0.72 6.66
C MET A 67 -11.17 -0.08 7.37
N LEU A 68 -11.23 -0.07 8.70
CA LEU A 68 -12.28 -0.72 9.47
C LEU A 68 -13.65 -0.08 9.19
N ARG A 69 -13.72 1.26 9.02
CA ARG A 69 -14.95 1.96 8.61
C ARG A 69 -15.42 1.56 7.21
N HIS A 70 -14.47 1.33 6.28
CA HIS A 70 -14.76 0.89 4.90
C HIS A 70 -14.89 -0.64 4.76
N GLY A 71 -14.97 -1.40 5.85
CA GLY A 71 -15.14 -2.85 5.80
C GLY A 71 -13.96 -3.60 5.17
N GLY A 72 -12.75 -3.05 5.27
CA GLY A 72 -11.53 -3.61 4.70
C GLY A 72 -11.36 -3.31 3.21
N ARG A 73 -12.24 -2.52 2.59
CA ARG A 73 -12.09 -2.08 1.21
C ARG A 73 -10.96 -1.03 1.13
N PRO A 74 -9.98 -1.18 0.21
CA PRO A 74 -9.03 -0.11 -0.06
C PRO A 74 -9.80 1.15 -0.50
N PRO A 75 -9.48 2.35 0.00
CA PRO A 75 -10.16 3.55 -0.45
C PRO A 75 -9.93 3.76 -1.95
N ALA A 76 -11.01 3.98 -2.71
CA ALA A 76 -10.99 4.08 -4.17
C ALA A 76 -10.23 5.31 -4.68
N LYS A 77 -10.25 6.42 -3.92
CA LYS A 77 -9.35 7.56 -4.13
C LYS A 77 -8.21 7.48 -3.12
N LEU A 78 -7.02 7.14 -3.61
CA LEU A 78 -5.83 7.74 -3.04
C LEU A 78 -5.93 9.27 -3.21
N PRO A 79 -5.39 10.08 -2.29
CA PRO A 79 -4.96 11.41 -2.72
C PRO A 79 -4.05 11.19 -3.92
N ALA A 80 -4.43 11.75 -5.06
CA ALA A 80 -3.74 11.51 -6.32
C ALA A 80 -2.24 11.71 -6.10
N LEU A 81 -1.47 10.62 -6.16
CA LEU A 81 -0.10 10.71 -6.59
C LEU A 81 -0.22 11.26 -8.00
N ALA A 82 -0.11 12.58 -8.13
CA ALA A 82 -0.05 13.25 -9.41
C ALA A 82 0.99 12.49 -10.25
N ALA A 83 0.50 11.90 -11.35
CA ALA A 83 1.25 11.37 -12.47
C ALA A 83 2.77 11.26 -12.26
N ALA A 84 3.23 10.13 -11.71
CA ALA A 84 4.59 9.66 -11.97
C ALA A 84 4.50 8.73 -13.19
N GLU A 85 4.20 9.35 -14.34
CA GLU A 85 4.29 8.71 -15.65
C GLU A 85 5.76 8.72 -16.08
N HIS A 86 6.30 7.55 -16.46
CA HIS A 86 7.60 7.34 -17.10
C HIS A 86 8.78 8.20 -16.62
N ASP A 87 9.56 7.67 -15.67
CA ASP A 87 10.96 8.07 -15.53
C ASP A 87 11.80 7.06 -16.31
N GLU A 88 12.02 7.34 -17.60
CA GLU A 88 13.06 6.69 -18.42
C GLU A 88 14.48 7.07 -17.91
N ASP A 89 14.59 7.74 -16.76
CA ASP A 89 15.80 8.30 -16.18
C ASP A 89 16.39 7.48 -15.02
N TYR A 90 15.89 6.27 -14.73
CA TYR A 90 16.45 5.41 -13.68
C TYR A 90 17.15 4.14 -14.21
N TRP A 91 18.45 4.31 -14.54
CA TRP A 91 19.59 3.38 -14.37
C TRP A 91 20.51 3.22 -15.59
N PHE A 92 20.07 3.52 -16.81
CA PHE A 92 20.97 3.55 -17.97
C PHE A 92 20.91 4.91 -18.66
N PRO A 93 21.82 5.86 -18.33
CA PRO A 93 21.99 7.01 -19.20
C PRO A 93 22.38 6.49 -20.59
N PRO A 94 21.80 7.01 -21.69
CA PRO A 94 22.27 6.67 -23.02
C PRO A 94 23.74 7.06 -23.12
N LEU A 95 24.61 6.08 -23.40
CA LEU A 95 26.03 6.31 -23.63
C LEU A 95 26.15 7.47 -24.62
N ALA A 96 26.71 8.59 -24.14
CA ALA A 96 26.85 9.81 -24.93
C ALA A 96 27.45 9.44 -26.30
N ARG A 97 26.70 9.67 -27.38
CA ARG A 97 27.25 9.59 -28.73
C ARG A 97 28.32 10.69 -28.79
N LYS A 98 29.59 10.31 -28.79
CA LYS A 98 30.70 11.22 -29.08
C LYS A 98 30.46 11.77 -30.49
N THR A 99 29.93 12.98 -30.59
CA THR A 99 29.97 13.73 -31.84
C THR A 99 31.37 14.34 -31.92
N GLU A 100 32.21 13.76 -32.77
CA GLU A 100 33.49 14.33 -33.15
C GLU A 100 33.21 15.68 -33.84
N HIS A 101 33.73 16.77 -33.26
CA HIS A 101 33.70 18.08 -33.88
C HIS A 101 34.97 18.30 -34.70
N LYS A 102 34.78 18.32 -36.01
CA LYS A 102 35.56 18.98 -37.07
C LYS A 102 36.98 18.46 -37.36
#